data_AF-A0A1M4NEG8-F1
#
_entry.id   AF-A0A1M4NEG8-F1
#
_cell.length_a   1.000
_cell.length_b   1.000
_cell.length_c   1.000
_cell.angle_alpha   90.00
_cell.angle_beta   90.00
_cell.angle_gamma   90.00
#
_symmetry.space_group_name_H-M   'P 1'
#
loop_
_entity.id
_entity.type
_entity.pdbx_description
1 polymer ?
#
loop_
_entity_poly.entity_id
_entity_poly.type
_entity_poly.pdbx_seq_one_letter_code
_entity_poly.pdbx_strand_id
1 'polypeptide(L)' 'MGGLDFAGGTPVHIASGAAALAYCIIVGKRHGHGTDEFKPHNVANVVLGTALLWFGWL' A
#
# COMPACT_ATOMS: atom_id res chain seq x y z
N MET A 1 14.58 -24.84 -8.20
CA MET A 1 14.00 -23.61 -7.63
C MET A 1 12.49 -23.77 -7.68
N GLY A 2 11.85 -23.95 -6.52
CA GLY A 2 10.39 -24.08 -6.41
C GLY A 2 9.93 -23.14 -5.32
N GLY A 3 9.47 -21.95 -5.70
CA GLY A 3 8.86 -20.99 -4.78
C GLY A 3 7.38 -21.32 -4.67
N LEU A 4 6.92 -21.67 -3.47
CA LEU A 4 5.50 -21.84 -3.21
C LEU A 4 4.90 -20.46 -2.98
N ASP A 5 4.10 -20.02 -3.94
CA ASP A 5 3.34 -18.79 -3.83
C ASP A 5 1.91 -19.02 -4.33
N PHE A 6 0.98 -19.12 -3.38
CA PHE A 6 -0.41 -19.48 -3.65
C PHE A 6 -1.26 -18.29 -4.11
N ALA A 7 -1.00 -17.10 -3.56
CA ALA A 7 -1.82 -15.90 -3.75
C ALA A 7 -1.02 -14.68 -4.23
N GLY A 8 0.23 -14.88 -4.65
CA GLY A 8 1.06 -13.79 -5.17
C GLY A 8 1.76 -12.97 -4.10
N GLY A 9 2.16 -13.57 -2.97
CA GLY A 9 2.98 -12.93 -1.95
C GLY A 9 4.23 -12.26 -2.53
N THR A 10 4.93 -12.95 -3.43
CA THR A 10 6.13 -12.45 -4.11
C THR A 10 5.83 -11.47 -5.25
N PRO A 11 5.07 -11.84 -6.31
CA PRO A 11 4.85 -10.98 -7.47
C PRO A 11 3.88 -9.83 -7.21
N VAL A 12 2.97 -9.92 -6.24
CA VAL A 12 2.00 -8.86 -5.95
C VAL A 12 2.49 -8.01 -4.78
N HIS A 13 2.61 -8.59 -3.58
CA HIS A 13 2.86 -7.78 -2.37
C HIS A 13 4.31 -7.33 -2.25
N ILE A 14 5.27 -8.24 -2.38
CA ILE A 14 6.69 -7.90 -2.23
C ILE A 14 7.15 -7.00 -3.38
N ALA A 15 6.79 -7.34 -4.62
CA ALA A 15 7.17 -6.53 -5.77
C ALA A 15 6.59 -5.11 -5.71
N SER A 16 5.28 -4.96 -5.43
CA SER A 16 4.65 -3.63 -5.34
C SER A 16 5.18 -2.84 -4.13
N GLY A 17 5.41 -3.49 -2.99
CA GLY A 17 5.98 -2.85 -1.80
C GLY A 17 7.40 -2.35 -2.02
N ALA A 18 8.26 -3.18 -2.61
CA ALA A 18 9.64 -2.81 -2.92
C ALA A 18 9.70 -1.68 -3.96
N ALA A 19 8.87 -1.75 -5.01
CA ALA A 19 8.77 -0.71 -6.02
C ALA A 19 8.26 0.62 -5.43
N ALA A 20 7.22 0.58 -4.59
CA ALA A 20 6.68 1.76 -3.92
C ALA A 20 7.72 2.42 -3.00
N LEU A 21 8.51 1.62 -2.27
CA LEU A 21 9.59 2.12 -1.42
C LEU A 21 10.70 2.78 -2.24
N ALA A 22 11.16 2.12 -3.31
CA ALA A 22 12.17 2.70 -4.20
C ALA A 22 11.68 4.02 -4.80
N TYR A 23 10.42 4.04 -5.25
CA TYR A 23 9.81 5.21 -5.85
C TYR A 23 9.67 6.37 -4.85
N CYS A 24 9.23 6.11 -3.61
CA CYS A 24 9.06 7.18 -2.62
C CYS A 24 10.40 7.81 -2.19
N ILE A 25 11.50 7.05 -2.24
CA ILE A 25 12.85 7.56 -1.97
C ILE A 25 13.30 8.48 -3.11
N ILE A 26 13.04 8.10 -4.37
CA ILE A 26 13.46 8.89 -5.55
C ILE A 26 12.65 10.19 -5.66
N VAL A 27 11.33 10.14 -5.47
CA VAL A 27 10.46 11.33 -5.54
C VAL A 27 10.69 12.26 -4.35
N GLY A 28 11.06 11.71 -3.20
CA GLY A 28 11.26 12.46 -1.96
C GLY A 28 9.97 12.66 -1.15
N LYS A 29 10.13 13.26 0.03
CA LYS A 29 9.05 13.43 1.01
C LYS A 29 8.08 14.53 0.60
N ARG A 30 6.78 14.32 0.84
CA ARG A 30 5.77 15.38 0.71
C ARG A 30 6.05 16.54 1.67
N HIS A 31 5.62 17.74 1.31
CA HIS A 31 5.65 18.89 2.24
C HIS A 31 4.84 18.56 3.51
N GLY A 32 5.34 18.98 4.67
CA GLY A 32 4.74 18.67 5.97
C GLY A 32 4.95 17.23 6.48
N HIS A 33 5.76 16.41 5.79
CA HIS A 33 6.05 15.05 6.26
C HIS A 33 6.90 15.06 7.54
N GLY A 34 6.31 14.58 8.65
CA GLY A 34 6.95 14.52 9.96
C GLY A 34 6.67 15.74 10.86
N THR A 35 6.03 16.78 10.33
CA THR A 35 5.60 17.97 11.09
C THR A 35 4.07 18.05 11.19
N ASP A 36 3.37 17.70 10.12
CA ASP A 36 1.91 17.79 10.05
C ASP A 36 1.29 16.40 10.22
N GLU A 37 0.26 16.31 11.05
CA GLU A 37 -0.53 15.09 11.22
C GLU A 37 -1.25 14.75 9.91
N PHE A 38 -1.15 13.50 9.46
CA PHE A 38 -1.86 13.06 8.26
C PHE A 38 -3.33 12.84 8.59
N LYS A 39 -4.17 13.82 8.28
CA LYS A 39 -5.62 13.70 8.45
C LYS A 39 -6.29 13.34 7.12
N PRO A 40 -6.91 12.15 6.99
CA PRO A 40 -7.68 11.82 5.81
C PRO A 40 -8.90 12.74 5.71
N HIS A 41 -9.18 13.22 4.50
CA HIS A 41 -10.34 14.10 4.26
C HIS A 41 -11.67 13.41 4.57
N ASN A 42 -11.77 12.09 4.31
CA ASN A 42 -12.97 11.30 4.62
C ASN A 42 -12.59 9.87 5.00
N VAL A 43 -12.78 9.53 6.28
CA VAL A 43 -12.49 8.20 6.83
C VAL A 43 -13.47 7.14 6.31
N ALA A 44 -14.74 7.50 6.04
CA ALA A 44 -15.74 6.57 5.55
C ALA A 44 -15.34 5.96 4.20
N ASN A 45 -14.72 6.75 3.31
CA ASN A 45 -14.23 6.26 2.03
C ASN A 45 -13.07 5.27 2.19
N VAL A 46 -12.17 5.50 3.15
CA VAL A 46 -11.06 4.58 3.46
C VAL A 46 -11.61 3.24 3.95
N VAL A 47 -12.59 3.28 4.85
CA VAL A 47 -13.24 2.07 5.37
C VAL A 47 -14.00 1.34 4.26
N LEU A 48 -14.75 2.05 3.42
CA LEU A 48 -15.46 1.46 2.28
C LEU A 48 -14.50 0.76 1.32
N GLY A 49 -13.41 1.42 0.92
CA GLY A 49 -12.40 0.82 0.05
C GLY A 49 -11.74 -0.41 0.69
N THR A 50 -11.46 -0.35 1.99
CA THR A 50 -10.89 -1.48 2.73
C THR A 50 -11.86 -2.67 2.79
N ALA A 51 -13.15 -2.42 3.01
CA ALA A 51 -14.18 -3.46 3.02
C ALA A 51 -14.33 -4.12 1.65
N LEU A 52 -14.25 -3.35 0.57
CA LEU A 52 -14.28 -3.88 -0.80
C LEU A 52 -13.03 -4.70 -1.13
N LEU A 53 -11.84 -4.24 -0.73
CA LEU A 53 -10.60 -5.01 -0.89
C LEU A 53 -10.66 -6.32 -0.10
N TRP A 54 -11.16 -6.28 1.13
CA TRP A 54 -11.36 -7.47 1.96
C TRP A 54 -12.33 -8.46 1.31
N PHE A 55 -13.49 -7.98 0.84
CA PHE A 55 -14.48 -8.81 0.17
C PHE A 55 -13.93 -9.43 -1.12
N GLY A 56 -13.17 -8.68 -1.93
CA GLY A 56 -12.58 -9.18 -3.17
C GLY A 56 -11.36 -10.09 -2.95
N TRP A 57 -10.84 -10.18 -1.73
CA TRP A 57 -9.70 -11.03 -1.36
C TRP A 57 -10.13 -12.34 -0.66
N LEU A 58 -11.39 -12.44 -0.24
CA LEU A 58 -12.01 -13.69 0.25
C LEU A 58 -12.22 -14.69 -0.90
#